data_AF-A0A2P7NYM4-F1
#
_entry.id   AF-A0A2P7NYM4-F1
#
_cell.length_a   1.000
_cell.length_b   1.000
_cell.length_c   1.000
_cell.angle_alpha   90.00
_cell.angle_beta   90.00
_cell.angle_gamma   90.00
#
_symmetry.space_group_name_H-M   'P 1'
#
loop_
_entity.id
_entity.type
_entity.pdbx_description
1 polymer ?
#
loop_
_entity_poly.entity_id
_entity_poly.type
_entity_poly.pdbx_seq_one_letter_code
_entity_poly.pdbx_strand_id
1 'polypeptide(L)'
;MKTTKTKSIKNQTFNFTSWSLKFSGSAALIAVLSVVGQRSVLLDFKLVVLLLALSVLITLAAIVLGLIGTLRAIKAKHSVITETLSGSTLALFVIMPVLMTVLTGAGAPQIHDITTDLVDPPEFLAVKALRTGEHNPLDRFTPENLANLQKEGYPNLNSIILDRPF
;
A
#
# COMPACT_ATOMS: atom_id res chain seq x y z
N MET A 1 12.72 5.59 -65.79
CA MET A 1 13.42 6.14 -64.60
C MET A 1 12.46 6.09 -63.41
N LYS A 2 12.57 5.11 -62.51
CA LYS A 2 11.72 4.98 -61.31
C LYS A 2 12.47 5.57 -60.12
N THR A 3 11.97 6.66 -59.56
CA THR A 3 12.52 7.29 -58.34
C THR A 3 12.05 6.52 -57.11
N THR A 4 12.95 5.77 -56.50
CA THR A 4 12.71 5.06 -55.23
C THR A 4 12.65 6.07 -54.09
N LYS A 5 11.46 6.32 -53.54
CA LYS A 5 11.30 7.11 -52.30
C LYS A 5 11.78 6.27 -51.11
N THR A 6 12.93 6.61 -50.56
CA THR A 6 13.41 6.10 -49.28
C THR A 6 12.53 6.64 -48.15
N LYS A 7 11.78 5.76 -47.50
CA LYS A 7 10.94 6.07 -46.34
C LYS A 7 11.85 6.23 -45.12
N SER A 8 12.07 7.47 -44.67
CA SER A 8 12.83 7.77 -43.45
C SER A 8 12.12 7.15 -42.24
N ILE A 9 12.77 6.17 -41.61
CA ILE A 9 12.30 5.57 -40.35
C ILE A 9 12.61 6.59 -39.25
N LYS A 10 11.61 7.38 -38.84
CA LYS A 10 11.71 8.19 -37.61
C LYS A 10 11.85 7.23 -36.42
N ASN A 11 13.02 7.17 -35.80
CA ASN A 11 13.17 6.52 -34.49
C ASN A 11 12.24 7.23 -33.49
N GLN A 12 11.14 6.57 -33.11
CA GLN A 12 10.26 7.07 -32.07
C GLN A 12 10.99 6.96 -30.74
N THR A 13 11.42 8.09 -30.19
CA THR A 13 12.02 8.14 -28.86
C THR A 13 10.95 7.82 -27.81
N PHE A 14 11.27 6.95 -26.85
CA PHE A 14 10.36 6.61 -25.75
C PHE A 14 9.89 7.85 -24.99
N ASN A 15 8.56 8.04 -24.87
CA ASN A 15 7.96 9.19 -24.19
C ASN A 15 7.78 8.92 -22.69
N PHE A 16 8.82 9.21 -21.92
CA PHE A 16 8.86 9.03 -20.47
C PHE A 16 7.72 9.74 -19.73
N THR A 17 7.39 10.97 -20.11
CA THR A 17 6.33 11.76 -19.48
C THR A 17 4.95 11.14 -19.68
N SER A 18 4.61 10.73 -20.91
CA SER A 18 3.32 10.11 -21.19
C SER A 18 3.18 8.76 -20.47
N TRP A 19 4.24 7.94 -20.45
CA TRP A 19 4.22 6.67 -19.74
C TRP A 19 4.12 6.85 -18.22
N SER A 20 4.82 7.83 -17.65
CA SER A 20 4.68 8.21 -16.24
C SER A 20 3.23 8.56 -15.89
N LEU A 21 2.56 9.40 -16.69
CA LEU A 21 1.17 9.78 -16.44
C LEU A 21 0.21 8.59 -16.55
N LYS A 22 0.38 7.74 -17.57
CA LYS A 22 -0.42 6.52 -17.74
C LYS A 22 -0.27 5.57 -16.55
N PHE A 23 0.96 5.32 -16.10
CA PHE A 23 1.21 4.46 -14.95
C PHE A 23 0.60 5.03 -13.68
N SER A 24 0.73 6.34 -13.46
CA SER A 24 0.13 7.03 -12.32
C SER A 24 -1.39 6.89 -12.31
N GLY A 25 -2.05 7.10 -13.46
CA GLY A 25 -3.50 6.94 -13.61
C GLY A 25 -3.96 5.49 -13.40
N SER A 26 -3.25 4.52 -13.98
CA SER A 26 -3.53 3.09 -13.78
C SER A 26 -3.36 2.68 -12.31
N ALA A 27 -2.28 3.13 -11.66
CA ALA A 27 -2.04 2.84 -10.24
C ALA A 27 -3.13 3.45 -9.34
N ALA A 28 -3.53 4.70 -9.61
CA ALA A 28 -4.63 5.36 -8.92
C ALA A 28 -5.93 4.55 -9.05
N LEU A 29 -6.26 4.13 -10.27
CA LEU A 29 -7.46 3.33 -10.54
C LEU A 29 -7.42 1.99 -9.80
N ILE A 30 -6.29 1.28 -9.85
CA ILE A 30 -6.11 0.01 -9.11
C ILE A 30 -6.31 0.25 -7.61
N ALA A 31 -5.68 1.28 -7.03
CA ALA A 31 -5.81 1.58 -5.61
C ALA A 31 -7.27 1.87 -5.21
N VAL A 32 -7.95 2.73 -5.96
CA VAL A 32 -9.36 3.08 -5.69
C VAL A 32 -10.27 1.86 -5.82
N LEU A 33 -10.15 1.08 -6.90
CA LEU A 33 -10.96 -0.11 -7.10
C LEU A 33 -10.69 -1.17 -6.03
N SER A 34 -9.45 -1.30 -5.56
CA SER A 34 -9.10 -2.22 -4.47
C SER A 34 -9.81 -1.85 -3.17
N VAL A 35 -9.75 -0.57 -2.79
CA VAL A 35 -10.39 -0.07 -1.56
C VAL A 35 -11.91 -0.16 -1.65
N VAL A 36 -12.49 0.27 -2.77
CA VAL A 36 -13.94 0.20 -3.01
C VAL A 36 -14.40 -1.26 -3.02
N GLY A 37 -13.66 -2.14 -3.69
CA GLY A 37 -13.95 -3.57 -3.74
C GLY A 37 -13.97 -4.22 -2.35
N GLN A 38 -12.99 -3.90 -1.49
CA GLN A 38 -13.00 -4.35 -0.10
C GLN A 38 -14.21 -3.81 0.68
N ARG A 39 -14.51 -2.52 0.53
CA ARG A 39 -15.58 -1.83 1.27
C ARG A 39 -16.96 -2.35 0.88
N SER A 40 -17.14 -2.77 -0.37
CA SER A 40 -18.36 -3.40 -0.86
C SER A 40 -18.41 -4.91 -0.60
N VAL A 41 -17.41 -5.48 0.11
CA VAL A 41 -17.30 -6.92 0.40
C VAL A 41 -17.26 -7.77 -0.89
N LEU A 42 -16.72 -7.21 -1.97
CA LEU A 42 -16.58 -7.87 -3.27
C LEU A 42 -15.22 -8.55 -3.44
N LEU A 43 -14.19 -8.01 -2.78
CA LEU A 43 -12.83 -8.51 -2.87
C LEU A 43 -12.37 -8.96 -1.49
N ASP A 44 -11.65 -10.08 -1.45
CA ASP A 44 -11.03 -10.59 -0.23
C ASP A 44 -9.85 -9.71 0.20
N PHE A 45 -9.64 -9.64 1.52
CA PHE A 45 -8.60 -8.81 2.12
C PHE A 45 -7.19 -9.11 1.57
N LYS A 46 -6.83 -10.38 1.40
CA LYS A 46 -5.53 -10.79 0.85
C LYS A 46 -5.32 -10.25 -0.56
N LEU A 47 -6.34 -10.37 -1.42
CA LEU A 47 -6.29 -9.86 -2.79
C LEU A 47 -6.16 -8.33 -2.82
N VAL A 48 -6.90 -7.63 -1.95
CA VAL A 48 -6.85 -6.16 -1.86
C VAL A 48 -5.48 -5.68 -1.43
N VAL A 49 -4.83 -6.33 -0.45
CA VAL A 49 -3.47 -6.01 -0.05
C VAL A 49 -2.48 -6.21 -1.22
N LEU A 50 -2.63 -7.29 -1.99
CA LEU A 50 -1.79 -7.55 -3.17
C LEU A 50 -1.99 -6.50 -4.27
N LEU A 51 -3.24 -6.09 -4.54
CA LEU A 51 -3.53 -5.05 -5.53
C LEU A 51 -3.02 -3.68 -5.10
N LEU A 52 -3.12 -3.35 -3.80
CA LEU A 52 -2.51 -2.14 -3.25
C LEU A 52 -0.98 -2.18 -3.38
N ALA A 53 -0.33 -3.32 -3.08
CA ALA A 53 1.11 -3.48 -3.26
C ALA A 53 1.51 -3.32 -4.74
N LEU A 54 0.74 -3.89 -5.67
CA LEU A 54 0.95 -3.71 -7.10
C LEU A 54 0.80 -2.24 -7.51
N SER A 55 -0.21 -1.54 -7.01
CA SER A 55 -0.40 -0.10 -7.26
C SER A 55 0.80 0.70 -6.78
N VAL A 56 1.36 0.40 -5.60
CA VAL A 56 2.59 1.03 -5.10
C VAL A 56 3.77 0.79 -6.06
N LEU A 57 3.98 -0.44 -6.53
CA LEU A 57 5.07 -0.75 -7.46
C LEU A 57 4.95 0.03 -8.78
N ILE A 58 3.74 0.09 -9.35
CA ILE A 58 3.46 0.85 -10.58
C ILE A 58 3.69 2.35 -10.33
N THR A 59 3.30 2.85 -9.16
CA THR A 59 3.48 4.25 -8.77
C THR A 59 4.97 4.61 -8.65
N LEU A 60 5.78 3.74 -8.05
CA LEU A 60 7.23 3.93 -8.00
C LEU A 60 7.86 3.98 -9.39
N ALA A 61 7.45 3.09 -10.30
CA ALA A 61 7.88 3.15 -11.70
C ALA A 61 7.45 4.46 -12.38
N ALA A 62 6.23 4.94 -12.11
CA ALA A 62 5.73 6.20 -12.63
C ALA A 62 6.56 7.41 -12.16
N ILE A 63 6.96 7.44 -10.89
CA ILE A 63 7.85 8.47 -10.33
C ILE A 63 9.19 8.46 -11.07
N VAL A 64 9.83 7.29 -11.20
CA VAL A 64 11.12 7.16 -11.91
C VAL A 64 11.01 7.64 -13.35
N LEU A 65 9.98 7.23 -14.09
CA LEU A 65 9.76 7.67 -15.47
C LEU A 65 9.54 9.19 -15.56
N GLY A 66 8.76 9.77 -14.64
CA GLY A 66 8.49 11.21 -14.60
C GLY A 66 9.75 12.02 -14.31
N LEU A 67 10.59 11.54 -13.39
CA LEU A 67 11.90 12.13 -13.10
C LEU A 67 12.83 12.07 -14.31
N ILE A 68 12.91 10.92 -15.01
CA ILE A 68 13.72 10.80 -16.24
C ILE A 68 13.22 11.77 -17.31
N GLY A 69 11.90 11.88 -17.52
CA GLY A 69 11.31 12.82 -18.47
C GLY A 69 11.67 14.27 -18.15
N THR A 70 11.55 14.65 -16.88
CA THR A 70 11.90 15.99 -16.38
C THR A 70 13.38 16.29 -16.56
N LEU A 71 14.26 15.36 -16.19
CA LEU A 71 15.71 15.50 -16.35
C LEU A 71 16.12 15.68 -17.81
N ARG A 72 15.47 14.97 -18.75
CA ARG A 72 15.71 15.12 -20.19
C ARG A 72 15.29 16.50 -20.69
N ALA A 73 14.12 16.99 -20.27
CA ALA A 73 13.63 18.31 -20.65
C ALA A 73 14.56 19.43 -20.15
N ILE A 74 15.06 19.30 -18.91
CA ILE A 74 16.06 20.22 -18.33
C ILE A 74 17.35 20.21 -19.16
N LYS A 75 17.91 19.03 -19.46
CA LYS A 75 19.14 18.90 -20.27
C LYS A 75 18.99 19.46 -21.68
N ALA A 76 17.81 19.29 -22.27
CA ALA A 76 17.48 19.83 -23.58
C ALA A 76 17.10 21.33 -23.54
N LYS A 77 17.16 21.99 -22.37
CA LYS A 77 16.83 23.40 -22.17
C LYS A 77 15.43 23.78 -22.66
N HIS A 78 14.46 22.90 -22.45
CA HIS A 78 13.07 23.21 -22.74
C HIS A 78 12.60 24.38 -21.85
N SER A 79 11.85 25.32 -22.43
CA SER A 79 11.33 26.51 -21.72
C SER A 79 10.24 26.18 -20.70
N VAL A 80 9.53 25.05 -20.89
CA VAL A 80 8.43 24.61 -20.03
C VAL A 80 8.70 23.17 -19.59
N ILE A 81 8.90 22.98 -18.28
CA ILE A 81 9.11 21.66 -17.67
C ILE A 81 7.87 21.15 -16.95
N THR A 82 6.89 22.01 -16.63
CA THR A 82 5.71 21.69 -15.79
C THR A 82 4.92 20.49 -16.32
N GLU A 83 4.77 20.36 -17.63
CA GLU A 83 4.11 19.21 -18.26
C GLU A 83 4.83 17.89 -17.94
N THR A 84 6.17 17.92 -17.83
CA THR A 84 6.97 16.73 -17.53
C THR A 84 6.88 16.28 -16.08
N LEU A 85 6.47 17.17 -15.16
CA LEU A 85 6.22 16.88 -13.75
C LEU A 85 4.83 16.29 -13.48
N SER A 86 3.89 16.38 -14.43
CA SER A 86 2.50 15.96 -14.21
C SER A 86 2.37 14.51 -13.72
N GLY A 87 3.07 13.58 -14.37
CA GLY A 87 3.08 12.17 -14.01
C GLY A 87 3.66 11.91 -12.61
N SER A 88 4.86 12.42 -12.31
CA SER A 88 5.47 12.24 -10.99
C SER A 88 4.66 12.92 -9.88
N THR A 89 4.05 14.08 -10.14
CA THR A 89 3.18 14.77 -9.18
C THR A 89 1.94 13.94 -8.87
N LEU A 90 1.25 13.41 -9.88
CA LEU A 90 0.11 12.53 -9.68
C LEU A 90 0.53 11.25 -8.92
N ALA A 91 1.65 10.64 -9.29
CA ALA A 91 2.19 9.47 -8.60
C ALA A 91 2.46 9.75 -7.11
N LEU A 92 2.98 10.94 -6.77
CA LEU A 92 3.17 11.34 -5.37
C LEU A 92 1.84 11.40 -4.61
N PHE A 93 0.78 11.96 -5.21
CA PHE A 93 -0.54 11.94 -4.58
C PHE A 93 -1.09 10.52 -4.39
N VAL A 94 -0.85 9.61 -5.34
CA VAL A 94 -1.30 8.22 -5.25
C VAL A 94 -0.60 7.47 -4.11
N ILE A 95 0.72 7.63 -3.96
CA ILE A 95 1.48 6.91 -2.92
C ILE A 95 1.34 7.53 -1.53
N MET A 96 0.96 8.80 -1.44
CA MET A 96 0.97 9.57 -0.18
C MET A 96 0.19 8.90 0.97
N PRO A 97 -1.05 8.39 0.79
CA PRO A 97 -1.78 7.74 1.88
C PRO A 97 -1.08 6.49 2.41
N VAL A 98 -0.48 5.70 1.52
CA VAL A 98 0.29 4.51 1.90
C VAL A 98 1.55 4.92 2.66
N LEU A 99 2.27 5.92 2.16
CA LEU A 99 3.47 6.44 2.80
C LEU A 99 3.15 6.97 4.21
N MET A 100 2.09 7.77 4.36
CA MET A 100 1.65 8.27 5.66
C MET A 100 1.32 7.14 6.62
N THR A 101 0.60 6.11 6.15
CA THR A 101 0.24 4.95 6.98
C THR A 101 1.48 4.23 7.50
N VAL A 102 2.47 3.99 6.63
CA VAL A 102 3.74 3.36 7.01
C VAL A 102 4.50 4.24 7.99
N LEU A 103 4.62 5.53 7.74
CA LEU A 103 5.33 6.46 8.63
C LEU A 103 4.68 6.55 10.01
N THR A 104 3.35 6.54 10.09
CA THR A 104 2.62 6.58 11.36
C THR A 104 2.66 5.27 12.14
N GLY A 105 2.71 4.13 11.43
CA GLY A 105 2.77 2.81 12.06
C GLY A 105 4.19 2.32 12.35
N ALA A 106 5.20 2.92 11.72
CA ALA A 106 6.59 2.52 11.89
C ALA A 106 7.02 2.71 13.36
N GLY A 107 7.51 1.61 13.95
CA GLY A 107 7.94 1.59 15.35
C GLY A 107 6.81 1.45 16.37
N ALA A 108 5.55 1.43 15.95
CA ALA A 108 4.45 1.08 16.84
C ALA A 108 4.53 -0.42 17.22
N PRO A 109 4.23 -0.78 18.48
CA PRO A 109 4.11 -2.18 18.87
C PRO A 109 3.08 -2.90 18.01
N GLN A 110 3.39 -4.12 17.58
CA GLN A 110 2.44 -4.93 16.82
C GLN A 110 1.25 -5.30 17.70
N ILE A 111 0.04 -5.08 17.19
CA ILE A 111 -1.20 -5.43 17.87
C ILE A 111 -1.54 -6.88 17.53
N HIS A 112 -1.32 -7.78 18.49
CA HIS A 112 -1.77 -9.19 18.43
C HIS A 112 -3.05 -9.36 19.25
N ASP A 113 -3.42 -10.59 19.62
CA ASP A 113 -4.39 -10.77 20.70
C ASP A 113 -3.81 -10.21 22.00
N ILE A 114 -4.52 -9.27 22.65
CA ILE A 114 -4.07 -8.52 23.84
C ILE A 114 -5.03 -8.80 25.00
N THR A 115 -4.47 -9.21 26.13
CA THR A 115 -5.21 -9.58 27.36
C THR A 115 -4.67 -8.81 28.57
N THR A 116 -5.49 -8.52 29.57
CA THR A 116 -4.99 -7.99 30.84
C THR A 116 -4.60 -9.09 31.83
N ASP A 117 -4.96 -10.34 31.56
CA ASP A 117 -4.47 -11.54 32.25
C ASP A 117 -3.55 -12.35 31.32
N LEU A 118 -2.24 -12.23 31.55
CA LEU A 118 -1.22 -12.92 30.76
C LEU A 118 -0.94 -14.35 31.24
N VAL A 119 -1.46 -14.75 32.41
CA VAL A 119 -1.26 -16.09 32.97
C VAL A 119 -2.39 -17.00 32.54
N ASP A 120 -3.63 -16.52 32.63
CA ASP A 120 -4.84 -17.23 32.25
C ASP A 120 -5.74 -16.34 31.36
N PRO A 121 -5.34 -16.12 30.09
CA PRO A 121 -6.10 -15.26 29.18
C PRO A 121 -7.50 -15.82 28.91
N PRO A 122 -8.55 -14.98 28.92
CA PRO A 122 -9.91 -15.43 28.61
C PRO A 122 -10.01 -16.11 27.24
N GLU A 123 -10.64 -17.28 27.19
CA GLU A 123 -10.84 -18.00 25.94
C GLU A 123 -12.03 -17.49 25.12
N PHE A 124 -11.86 -17.46 23.80
CA PHE A 124 -12.97 -17.33 22.87
C PHE A 124 -13.78 -18.64 22.81
N LEU A 125 -15.04 -18.62 23.23
CA LEU A 125 -15.93 -19.80 23.18
C LEU A 125 -16.89 -19.78 21.98
N ALA A 126 -17.80 -18.80 21.94
CA ALA A 126 -18.90 -18.77 20.97
C ALA A 126 -18.45 -18.59 19.51
N VAL A 127 -17.39 -17.80 19.28
CA VAL A 127 -16.96 -17.44 17.92
C VAL A 127 -16.16 -18.54 17.22
N LYS A 128 -15.68 -19.56 17.95
CA LYS A 128 -14.88 -20.68 17.39
C LYS A 128 -15.60 -21.36 16.22
N ALA A 129 -16.91 -21.59 16.34
CA ALA A 129 -17.73 -22.26 15.32
C ALA A 129 -17.97 -21.42 14.04
N LEU A 130 -17.73 -20.10 14.08
CA LEU A 130 -17.97 -19.19 12.96
C LEU A 130 -16.69 -18.92 12.13
N ARG A 131 -15.53 -19.42 12.57
CA ARG A 131 -14.25 -19.15 11.91
C ARG A 131 -13.86 -20.25 10.94
N THR A 132 -13.22 -19.84 9.86
CA THR A 132 -12.55 -20.72 8.89
C THR A 132 -11.04 -20.61 9.08
N GLY A 133 -10.27 -21.53 8.47
CA GLY A 133 -8.81 -21.49 8.47
C GLY A 133 -8.20 -20.26 7.77
N GLU A 134 -9.01 -19.48 7.05
CA GLU A 134 -8.58 -18.22 6.42
C GLU A 134 -8.51 -17.06 7.41
N HIS A 135 -9.17 -17.18 8.57
CA HIS A 135 -9.13 -16.16 9.61
C HIS A 135 -7.92 -16.33 10.53
N ASN A 136 -7.49 -15.25 11.17
CA ASN A 136 -6.41 -15.30 12.15
C ASN A 136 -6.71 -16.33 13.27
N PRO A 137 -5.71 -17.03 13.80
CA PRO A 137 -5.89 -17.91 14.96
C PRO A 137 -6.49 -17.15 16.15
N LEU A 138 -7.24 -17.87 16.99
CA LEU A 138 -7.76 -17.35 18.27
C LEU A 138 -6.86 -17.69 19.45
N ASP A 139 -5.90 -18.59 19.23
CA ASP A 139 -4.90 -18.93 20.24
C ASP A 139 -3.81 -17.85 20.34
N ARG A 140 -3.09 -17.90 21.45
CA ARG A 140 -1.99 -16.99 21.78
C ARG A 140 -0.62 -17.69 21.67
N PHE A 141 -0.50 -18.69 20.79
CA PHE A 141 0.73 -19.50 20.70
C PHE A 141 1.82 -18.88 19.83
N THR A 142 1.46 -17.93 18.95
CA THR A 142 2.40 -17.33 18.00
C THR A 142 2.42 -15.80 18.11
N PRO A 143 3.61 -15.18 18.23
CA PRO A 143 4.90 -15.81 18.50
C PRO A 143 4.97 -16.41 19.92
N GLU A 144 5.89 -17.33 20.17
CA GLU A 144 6.02 -18.01 21.48
C GLU A 144 6.25 -17.02 22.64
N ASN A 145 6.94 -15.90 22.37
CA ASN A 145 7.21 -14.84 23.33
C ASN A 145 6.14 -13.74 23.35
N LEU A 146 4.93 -13.98 22.85
CA LEU A 146 3.87 -12.97 22.72
C LEU A 146 3.59 -12.21 24.03
N ALA A 147 3.56 -12.90 25.18
CA ALA A 147 3.32 -12.24 26.47
C ALA A 147 4.43 -11.23 26.84
N ASN A 148 5.69 -11.51 26.48
CA ASN A 148 6.80 -10.59 26.71
C ASN A 148 6.72 -9.39 25.76
N LEU A 149 6.43 -9.63 24.47
CA LEU A 149 6.23 -8.57 23.49
C LEU A 149 5.06 -7.65 23.88
N GLN A 150 3.99 -8.20 24.43
CA GLN A 150 2.87 -7.41 24.93
C GLN A 150 3.28 -6.54 26.13
N LYS A 151 4.05 -7.06 27.08
CA LYS A 151 4.55 -6.26 28.22
C LYS A 151 5.46 -5.11 27.77
N GLU A 152 6.30 -5.36 26.77
CA GLU A 152 7.18 -4.34 26.20
C GLU A 152 6.40 -3.27 25.41
N GLY A 153 5.43 -3.71 24.58
CA GLY A 153 4.63 -2.82 23.74
C GLY A 153 3.54 -2.05 24.49
N TYR A 154 3.01 -2.62 25.57
CA TYR A 154 1.89 -2.08 26.34
C TYR A 154 2.16 -2.11 27.85
N PRO A 155 3.24 -1.47 28.34
CA PRO A 155 3.69 -1.59 29.73
C PRO A 155 2.68 -1.03 30.75
N ASN A 156 1.79 -0.15 30.31
CA ASN A 156 0.79 0.51 31.16
C ASN A 156 -0.59 -0.17 31.10
N LEU A 157 -0.73 -1.27 30.36
CA LEU A 157 -2.01 -1.97 30.23
C LEU A 157 -2.30 -2.78 31.51
N ASN A 158 -3.42 -2.46 32.17
CA ASN A 158 -3.82 -3.08 33.44
C ASN A 158 -5.31 -3.44 33.42
N SER A 159 -5.68 -4.50 34.16
CA SER A 159 -7.08 -4.83 34.42
C SER A 159 -7.77 -3.72 35.21
N ILE A 160 -9.03 -3.45 34.88
CA ILE A 160 -9.91 -2.63 35.71
C ILE A 160 -11.03 -3.51 36.27
N ILE A 161 -11.43 -3.26 37.51
CA ILE A 161 -12.59 -3.91 38.12
C ILE A 161 -13.79 -3.00 37.87
N LEU A 162 -14.79 -3.53 37.18
CA LEU A 162 -16.05 -2.82 36.93
C LEU A 162 -17.10 -3.30 37.93
N ASP A 163 -17.55 -2.41 38.80
CA ASP A 163 -18.68 -2.66 39.69
C ASP A 163 -19.99 -2.43 38.91
N ARG A 164 -20.37 -3.42 38.10
CA ARG A 164 -21.64 -3.42 37.37
C ARG A 164 -22.29 -4.81 37.42
N PRO A 165 -23.65 -4.87 37.49
CA PRO A 165 -24.36 -6.13 37.32
C PRO A 165 -24.17 -6.67 35.90
N PHE A 166 -24.10 -8.00 35.78
CA PHE A 166 -23.98 -8.75 34.52
C PHE A 166 -25.36 -9.04 33.93
#